data_AF-A0A9X7WJP0-F1
#
_entry.id   AF-A0A9X7WJP0-F1
#
_cell.length_a   1.000
_cell.length_b   1.000
_cell.length_c   1.000
_cell.angle_alpha   90.00
_cell.angle_beta   90.00
_cell.angle_gamma   90.00
#
_symmetry.space_group_name_H-M   'P 1'
#
loop_
_entity.id
_entity.type
_entity.pdbx_description
1 polymer ?
#
loop_
_entity_poly.entity_id
_entity_poly.type
_entity_poly.pdbx_seq_one_letter_code
_entity_poly.pdbx_strand_id
1 'polypeptide(L)'
;MTAASSSLDGLHDPEALPPLTDVNRPYFAAAARGVLVFQRCANGHPFLYPRLVCPVCHDGELAWETAAGTGEIVSFAPVYRPPWDSFPRSEPYVVVLVRLDEGPQLLASLEGVAPDEVAIGARVRAVFERVNEDLGLVRFRPAAS
;
A
#
# COMPACT_ATOMS: atom_id res chain seq x y z
N MET A 1 9.55 -5.29 -26.58
CA MET A 1 9.67 -4.95 -25.15
C MET A 1 8.65 -3.86 -24.86
N THR A 2 7.41 -4.26 -24.60
CA THR A 2 6.30 -3.33 -24.29
C THR A 2 6.52 -2.82 -22.88
N ALA A 3 6.70 -1.51 -22.72
CA ALA A 3 6.69 -0.89 -21.41
C ALA A 3 5.37 -1.25 -20.73
N ALA A 4 5.43 -1.77 -19.50
CA ALA A 4 4.24 -1.87 -18.66
C ALA A 4 3.73 -0.43 -18.49
N SER A 5 2.64 -0.08 -19.16
CA SER A 5 1.97 1.20 -18.96
C SER A 5 1.71 1.34 -17.47
N SER A 6 2.15 2.46 -16.89
CA SER A 6 1.86 2.72 -15.49
C SER A 6 0.34 2.64 -15.34
N SER A 7 -0.11 1.88 -14.34
CA SER A 7 -1.53 1.78 -14.01
C SER A 7 -2.14 3.09 -13.48
N LEU A 8 -1.50 4.23 -13.77
CA LEU A 8 -1.89 5.59 -13.44
C LEU A 8 -1.86 6.54 -14.65
N ASP A 9 -1.69 6.06 -15.89
CA ASP A 9 -1.81 6.93 -17.08
C ASP A 9 -3.22 7.60 -17.19
N GLY A 10 -4.18 7.20 -16.34
CA GLY A 10 -5.46 7.89 -16.11
C GLY A 10 -5.65 8.54 -14.74
N LEU A 11 -4.71 8.38 -13.79
CA LEU A 11 -4.78 8.98 -12.44
C LEU A 11 -4.23 10.42 -12.46
N HIS A 12 -4.39 11.09 -13.61
CA HIS A 12 -4.16 12.52 -13.81
C HIS A 12 -5.33 13.37 -13.27
N ASP A 13 -6.42 12.73 -12.83
CA ASP A 13 -7.44 13.41 -12.04
C ASP A 13 -6.94 13.58 -10.60
N PRO A 14 -6.62 14.82 -10.15
CA PRO A 14 -6.17 15.07 -8.79
C PRO A 14 -7.22 14.67 -7.74
N GLU A 15 -8.49 14.51 -8.12
CA GLU A 15 -9.57 14.04 -7.25
C GLU A 15 -9.48 12.52 -6.96
N ALA A 16 -8.74 11.76 -7.78
CA ALA A 16 -8.50 10.32 -7.58
C ALA A 16 -7.31 10.00 -6.67
N LEU A 17 -6.50 10.99 -6.30
CA LEU A 17 -5.32 10.83 -5.44
C LEU A 17 -5.68 11.03 -3.96
N PRO A 18 -5.00 10.35 -3.02
CA PRO A 18 -5.22 10.58 -1.61
C PRO A 18 -4.80 12.02 -1.24
N PRO A 19 -5.63 12.79 -0.51
CA PRO A 19 -5.25 14.11 -0.05
C PRO A 19 -4.10 14.00 0.95
N LEU A 20 -3.05 14.79 0.74
CA LEU A 20 -1.93 14.87 1.66
C LEU A 20 -2.26 15.77 2.85
N THR A 21 -2.08 15.22 4.05
CA THR A 21 -2.21 15.92 5.34
C THR A 21 -0.88 15.83 6.08
N ASP A 22 -0.69 16.64 7.11
CA ASP A 22 0.54 16.57 7.92
C ASP A 22 0.74 15.20 8.59
N VAL A 23 -0.35 14.47 8.83
CA VAL A 23 -0.33 13.13 9.44
C VAL A 23 0.11 12.06 8.46
N ASN A 24 -0.36 12.11 7.20
CA ASN A 24 -0.09 11.05 6.22
C ASN A 24 1.08 11.37 5.27
N ARG A 25 1.53 12.63 5.20
CA ARG A 25 2.63 13.06 4.33
C ARG A 25 3.91 12.25 4.52
N PRO A 26 4.37 11.91 5.75
CA PRO A 26 5.57 11.09 5.91
C PRO A 26 5.47 9.71 5.26
N TYR A 27 4.29 9.08 5.31
CA TYR A 27 4.02 7.79 4.68
C TYR A 27 4.11 7.89 3.15
N PHE A 28 3.39 8.85 2.55
CA PHE A 28 3.35 9.02 1.10
C PHE A 28 4.70 9.50 0.53
N ALA A 29 5.40 10.39 1.23
CA ALA A 29 6.72 10.84 0.81
C ALA A 29 7.78 9.73 0.92
N ALA A 30 7.70 8.86 1.94
CA ALA A 30 8.54 7.67 2.01
C ALA A 30 8.28 6.73 0.83
N ALA A 31 7.01 6.48 0.50
CA ALA A 31 6.65 5.67 -0.65
C ALA A 31 7.13 6.27 -1.98
N ALA A 32 7.12 7.60 -2.13
CA ALA A 32 7.69 8.28 -3.30
C ALA A 32 9.20 8.03 -3.46
N ARG A 33 9.90 7.75 -2.36
CA ARG A 33 11.33 7.39 -2.32
C ARG A 33 11.57 5.87 -2.35
N GLY A 34 10.54 5.06 -2.54
CA GLY A 34 10.67 3.60 -2.57
C GLY A 34 10.82 2.95 -1.19
N VAL A 35 10.33 3.59 -0.14
CA VAL A 35 10.41 3.10 1.24
C VAL A 35 9.01 2.94 1.83
N LEU A 36 8.74 1.78 2.45
CA LEU A 36 7.53 1.57 3.23
C LEU A 36 7.83 1.89 4.70
N VAL A 37 6.99 2.73 5.30
CA VAL A 37 7.08 3.08 6.72
C VAL A 37 5.74 2.79 7.42
N PHE A 38 5.81 2.54 8.71
CA PHE A 38 4.65 2.42 9.60
C PHE A 38 4.90 3.16 10.91
N GLN A 39 3.87 3.35 11.73
CA GLN A 39 4.02 3.99 13.04
C GLN A 39 4.09 2.95 14.16
N ARG A 40 4.91 3.23 15.17
CA ARG A 40 4.93 2.50 16.44
C ARG A 40 4.82 3.48 17.59
N CYS A 41 4.01 3.15 18.59
CA CYS A 41 3.96 3.94 19.83
C CYS A 41 5.08 3.55 20.80
N ALA A 42 5.36 4.39 21.80
CA ALA A 42 6.31 4.09 22.90
C ALA A 42 6.03 2.76 23.63
N ASN A 43 4.77 2.31 23.66
CA ASN A 43 4.34 1.03 24.23
C ASN A 43 4.57 -0.19 23.30
N GLY A 44 5.20 0.00 22.13
CA GLY A 44 5.62 -1.09 21.25
C GLY A 44 4.59 -1.55 20.21
N HIS A 45 3.36 -1.03 20.19
CA HIS A 45 2.33 -1.43 19.22
C HIS A 45 2.60 -0.86 17.83
N PRO A 46 2.84 -1.69 16.79
CA PRO A 46 2.97 -1.23 15.42
C PRO A 46 1.59 -1.12 14.77
N PHE A 47 1.38 -0.10 13.95
CA PHE A 47 0.13 0.06 13.22
C PHE A 47 0.29 0.85 11.91
N LEU A 48 -0.70 0.65 11.06
CA LEU A 48 -0.89 1.30 9.78
C LEU A 48 -2.42 1.34 9.55
N TYR A 49 -3.05 2.37 8.99
CA TYR A 49 -2.58 3.63 8.39
C TYR A 49 -2.16 4.71 9.42
N PRO A 50 -1.54 5.83 8.98
CA PRO A 50 -1.05 6.90 9.85
C PRO A 50 -2.14 7.52 10.74
N ARG A 51 -1.82 7.76 12.01
CA ARG A 51 -2.69 8.33 13.05
C ARG A 51 -1.93 9.35 13.91
N LEU A 52 -2.69 10.15 14.65
CA LEU A 52 -2.17 11.05 15.69
C LEU A 52 -1.97 10.36 17.05
N VAL A 53 -2.66 9.23 17.27
CA VAL A 53 -2.58 8.44 18.52
C VAL A 53 -2.61 6.96 18.19
N CYS A 54 -2.02 6.15 19.06
CA CYS A 54 -2.03 4.70 18.95
C CYS A 54 -3.46 4.15 19.01
N PRO A 55 -3.89 3.29 18.06
CA PRO A 55 -5.24 2.72 18.08
C PRO A 55 -5.47 1.68 19.18
N VAL A 56 -4.40 1.26 19.89
CA VAL A 56 -4.48 0.25 20.95
C VAL A 56 -4.49 0.91 22.33
N CYS A 57 -3.50 1.77 22.61
CA CYS A 57 -3.34 2.37 23.95
C CYS A 57 -3.60 3.89 24.00
N HIS A 58 -3.91 4.53 22.88
CA HIS A 58 -4.16 5.99 22.76
C HIS A 58 -2.97 6.89 23.12
N ASP A 59 -1.77 6.33 23.27
CA ASP A 59 -0.54 7.09 23.43
C ASP A 59 -0.25 7.93 22.17
N GLY A 60 0.14 9.19 22.37
CA GLY A 60 0.47 10.15 21.30
C GLY A 60 1.95 10.20 20.93
N GLU A 61 2.81 9.51 21.69
CA GLU A 61 4.23 9.39 21.38
C GLU A 61 4.44 8.31 20.32
N LEU A 62 4.48 8.76 19.06
CA LEU A 62 4.56 7.91 17.87
C LEU A 62 5.86 8.16 17.11
N ALA A 63 6.54 7.07 16.74
CA ALA A 63 7.71 7.09 15.87
C ALA A 63 7.40 6.42 14.53
N TRP A 64 8.08 6.87 13.47
CA TRP A 64 8.05 6.21 12.16
C TRP A 64 9.19 5.19 12.06
N GLU A 65 8.86 3.97 11.66
CA GLU A 65 9.81 2.88 11.43
C GLU A 65 9.78 2.46 9.96
N THR A 66 10.95 2.10 9.42
CA THR A 66 11.04 1.52 8.07
C THR A 66 10.72 0.03 8.14
N ALA A 67 9.78 -0.41 7.29
CA ALA A 67 9.49 -1.83 7.11
C ALA A 67 10.53 -2.48 6.18
N ALA A 68 10.79 -3.77 6.38
CA ALA A 68 11.50 -4.63 5.43
C ALA A 68 10.78 -4.72 4.07
N GLY A 69 9.48 -4.40 4.06
CA GLY A 69 8.64 -4.39 2.87
C GLY A 69 8.20 -5.79 2.47
N THR A 70 8.26 -6.77 3.35
CA THR A 70 7.79 -8.14 3.13
C THR A 70 6.61 -8.47 4.03
N GLY A 71 5.75 -9.37 3.57
CA GLY A 71 4.58 -9.77 4.32
C GLY A 71 3.85 -10.94 3.66
N GLU A 72 2.68 -11.25 4.20
CA GLU A 72 1.81 -12.31 3.72
C GLU A 72 0.39 -11.79 3.43
N ILE A 73 -0.25 -12.36 2.42
CA ILE A 73 -1.64 -12.07 2.09
C ILE A 73 -2.55 -12.70 3.16
N VAL A 74 -3.26 -11.88 3.92
CA VAL A 74 -4.25 -12.33 4.91
C VAL A 74 -5.63 -12.49 4.27
N SER A 75 -5.95 -11.63 3.31
CA SER A 75 -7.20 -11.67 2.55
C SER A 75 -7.00 -10.95 1.22
N PHE A 76 -7.82 -11.27 0.22
CA PHE A 76 -7.81 -10.58 -1.07
C PHE A 76 -9.20 -10.54 -1.70
N ALA A 77 -9.40 -9.57 -2.58
CA ALA A 77 -10.63 -9.41 -3.35
C ALA A 77 -10.27 -9.04 -4.81
N PRO A 78 -10.63 -9.88 -5.80
CA PRO A 78 -10.56 -9.50 -7.19
C PRO A 78 -11.70 -8.52 -7.53
N VAL A 79 -11.37 -7.44 -8.21
CA VAL A 79 -12.29 -6.39 -8.64
C VAL A 79 -12.48 -6.50 -10.15
N TYR A 80 -13.68 -6.91 -10.55
CA TYR A 80 -14.08 -7.10 -11.95
C TYR A 80 -14.86 -5.93 -12.54
N ARG A 81 -15.32 -5.00 -11.69
CA ARG A 81 -15.98 -3.77 -12.11
C ARG A 81 -15.41 -2.61 -11.31
N PRO A 82 -15.03 -1.51 -11.96
CA PRO A 82 -14.43 -0.39 -11.27
C PRO A 82 -15.52 0.36 -10.50
N PRO A 83 -15.15 1.22 -9.54
CA PRO A 83 -16.14 2.01 -8.84
C PRO A 83 -16.79 3.10 -9.72
N TRP A 84 -16.13 3.53 -10.80
CA TRP A 84 -16.68 4.45 -11.82
C TRP A 84 -16.03 4.23 -13.21
N ASP A 85 -16.69 4.65 -14.29
CA ASP A 85 -16.31 4.35 -15.69
C ASP A 85 -14.92 4.88 -16.10
N SER A 86 -14.48 5.98 -15.48
CA SER A 86 -13.15 6.58 -15.71
C SER A 86 -12.12 6.18 -14.66
N PHE A 87 -12.36 5.08 -13.93
CA PHE A 87 -11.39 4.61 -12.95
C PHE A 87 -10.10 4.20 -13.66
N PRO A 88 -8.95 4.73 -13.26
CA PRO A 88 -7.72 4.64 -14.04
C PRO A 88 -6.99 3.31 -13.84
N ARG A 89 -7.71 2.18 -13.81
CA ARG A 89 -7.11 0.85 -13.77
C ARG A 89 -7.78 -0.09 -14.73
N SER A 90 -6.96 -0.91 -15.38
CA SER A 90 -7.44 -2.04 -16.17
C SER A 90 -8.04 -3.10 -15.25
N GLU A 91 -9.26 -3.53 -15.55
CA GLU A 91 -9.87 -4.70 -14.94
C GLU A 91 -9.42 -6.00 -15.63
N PRO A 92 -9.42 -7.12 -14.87
CA PRO A 92 -9.58 -7.19 -13.42
C PRO A 92 -8.31 -6.77 -12.67
N TYR A 93 -8.44 -6.23 -11.46
CA TYR A 93 -7.32 -5.99 -10.54
C TYR A 93 -7.59 -6.60 -9.17
N VAL A 94 -6.54 -6.87 -8.38
CA VAL A 94 -6.68 -7.48 -7.04
C VAL A 94 -6.31 -6.49 -5.95
N VAL A 95 -7.19 -6.37 -4.96
CA VAL A 95 -6.90 -5.70 -3.68
C VAL A 95 -6.52 -6.76 -2.67
N VAL A 96 -5.45 -6.53 -1.91
CA VAL A 96 -4.94 -7.42 -0.87
C VAL A 96 -4.87 -6.70 0.46
N LEU A 97 -5.18 -7.45 1.52
CA LEU A 97 -4.81 -7.11 2.88
C LEU A 97 -3.55 -7.90 3.24
N VAL A 98 -2.44 -7.19 3.39
CA VAL A 98 -1.14 -7.77 3.71
C VAL A 98 -0.81 -7.53 5.16
N ARG A 99 -0.43 -8.59 5.89
CA ARG A 99 0.25 -8.46 7.18
C ARG A 99 1.75 -8.39 6.92
N LEU A 100 2.35 -7.26 7.25
CA LEU A 100 3.80 -7.11 7.19
C LEU A 100 4.45 -7.99 8.26
N ASP A 101 5.72 -8.36 8.03
CA ASP A 101 6.47 -9.20 8.97
C ASP A 101 6.66 -8.53 10.34
N GLU A 102 6.62 -7.20 10.39
CA GLU A 102 6.64 -6.41 11.63
C GLU A 102 5.29 -6.40 12.38
N GLY A 103 4.23 -6.97 11.80
CA GLY A 103 2.90 -7.10 12.39
C GLY A 103 1.77 -6.22 11.83
N PRO A 104 1.97 -4.95 11.41
CA PRO A 104 0.86 -4.11 11.00
C PRO A 104 0.28 -4.58 9.65
N GLN A 105 -0.99 -4.24 9.41
CA GLN A 105 -1.69 -4.64 8.18
C GLN A 105 -1.90 -3.45 7.25
N LEU A 106 -1.74 -3.69 5.95
CA LEU A 106 -1.90 -2.70 4.89
C LEU A 106 -2.85 -3.23 3.83
N LEU A 107 -3.89 -2.47 3.54
CA LEU A 107 -4.71 -2.66 2.35
C LEU A 107 -4.02 -1.98 1.16
N ALA A 108 -3.73 -2.75 0.12
CA ALA A 108 -3.01 -2.28 -1.06
C ALA A 108 -3.40 -3.09 -2.29
N SER A 109 -2.83 -2.73 -3.44
CA SER A 109 -3.07 -3.45 -4.70
C SER A 109 -1.99 -4.48 -4.95
N LEU A 110 -2.36 -5.62 -5.54
CA LEU A 110 -1.45 -6.66 -5.95
C LEU A 110 -1.24 -6.59 -7.46
N GLU A 111 0.01 -6.66 -7.88
CA GLU A 111 0.41 -6.62 -9.29
C GLU A 111 1.14 -7.89 -9.71
N GLY A 112 1.18 -8.12 -11.02
CA GLY A 112 2.02 -9.16 -11.62
C GLY A 112 1.53 -10.59 -11.40
N VAL A 113 0.24 -10.76 -11.10
CA VAL A 113 -0.41 -12.07 -10.90
C VAL A 113 -1.88 -11.98 -11.28
N ALA A 114 -2.41 -13.02 -11.92
CA ALA A 114 -3.82 -13.07 -12.28
C ALA A 114 -4.70 -13.33 -11.02
N PRO A 115 -5.96 -12.86 -11.00
CA PRO A 115 -6.87 -13.05 -9.87
C PRO A 115 -7.00 -14.49 -9.34
N ASP A 116 -6.96 -15.47 -10.23
CA ASP A 116 -7.11 -16.90 -9.96
C ASP A 116 -5.82 -17.56 -9.44
N GLU A 117 -4.68 -16.87 -9.52
CA GLU A 117 -3.39 -17.32 -9.02
C GLU A 117 -3.08 -16.80 -7.60
N VAL A 118 -3.93 -15.95 -7.03
CA VAL A 118 -3.73 -15.36 -5.70
C VAL A 118 -4.14 -16.34 -4.61
N ALA A 119 -3.25 -16.54 -3.63
CA ALA A 119 -3.50 -17.40 -2.48
C ALA A 119 -3.31 -16.66 -1.14
N ILE A 120 -4.19 -16.96 -0.18
CA ILE A 120 -4.00 -16.55 1.22
C ILE A 120 -2.75 -17.25 1.77
N GLY A 121 -1.94 -16.53 2.53
CA GLY A 121 -0.64 -16.98 3.05
C GLY A 121 0.52 -16.82 2.06
N ALA A 122 0.25 -16.45 0.79
CA ALA A 122 1.31 -16.20 -0.16
C ALA A 122 2.20 -15.02 0.28
N ARG A 123 3.50 -15.17 0.07
CA ARG A 123 4.51 -14.16 0.40
C ARG A 123 4.55 -13.07 -0.66
N VAL A 124 4.63 -11.83 -0.21
CA VAL A 124 4.65 -10.66 -1.07
C VAL A 124 5.75 -9.69 -0.66
N ARG A 125 6.16 -8.85 -1.61
CA ARG A 125 7.08 -7.74 -1.40
C ARG A 125 6.47 -6.43 -1.88
N ALA A 126 6.67 -5.38 -1.10
CA ALA A 126 6.27 -4.02 -1.42
C ALA A 126 7.01 -3.54 -2.68
N VAL A 127 6.24 -2.96 -3.59
CA VAL A 127 6.73 -2.20 -4.74
C VAL A 127 6.08 -0.82 -4.70
N PHE A 128 6.71 0.15 -5.35
CA PHE A 128 6.35 1.55 -5.20
C PHE A 128 6.08 2.16 -6.56
N GLU A 129 5.03 2.95 -6.61
CA GLU A 129 4.70 3.77 -7.75
C GLU A 129 4.78 5.23 -7.35
N ARG A 130 5.74 5.95 -7.93
CA ARG A 130 5.93 7.38 -7.65
C ARG A 130 4.98 8.20 -8.51
N VAL A 131 4.14 9.00 -7.87
CA VAL A 131 3.24 9.97 -8.55
C VAL A 131 3.96 11.30 -8.73
N ASN A 132 4.57 11.81 -7.64
CA ASN A 132 5.41 13.01 -7.65
C ASN A 132 6.46 12.92 -6.53
N GLU A 133 7.06 14.04 -6.10
CA GLU A 133 8.09 14.03 -5.05
C GLU A 133 7.55 13.75 -3.65
N ASP A 134 6.30 14.14 -3.39
CA ASP A 134 5.64 14.03 -2.07
C ASP A 134 4.69 12.84 -1.96
N LEU A 135 4.35 12.22 -3.09
CA LEU A 135 3.34 11.18 -3.18
C LEU A 135 3.83 9.98 -3.98
N GLY A 136 3.95 8.84 -3.28
CA GLY A 136 4.07 7.53 -3.88
C GLY A 136 3.02 6.58 -3.31
N LEU A 137 2.64 5.57 -4.09
CA LEU A 137 1.68 4.55 -3.70
C LEU A 137 2.42 3.24 -3.43
N VAL A 138 2.04 2.59 -2.34
CA VAL A 138 2.54 1.26 -1.98
C VAL A 138 1.66 0.20 -2.61
N ARG A 139 2.28 -0.74 -3.30
CA ARG A 139 1.65 -1.89 -3.92
C ARG A 139 2.43 -3.15 -3.53
N PHE A 140 1.94 -4.32 -3.89
CA PHE A 140 2.62 -5.57 -3.65
C PHE A 140 2.76 -6.38 -4.93
N ARG A 141 3.79 -7.21 -4.98
CA ARG A 141 3.95 -8.31 -5.93
C ARG A 141 4.26 -9.60 -5.18
N PRO A 142 3.97 -10.78 -5.74
CA PRO A 142 4.48 -12.03 -5.19
C PRO A 142 5.99 -11.93 -4.94
N ALA A 143 6.45 -12.37 -3.77
CA ALA A 143 7.86 -12.51 -3.51
C ALA A 143 8.39 -13.62 -4.42
N ALA A 144 9.47 -13.36 -5.17
CA ALA A 144 10.15 -14.43 -5.90
C ALA A 144 10.59 -15.51 -4.89
N SER A 145 10.31 -16.77 -5.22
CA SER A 145 10.73 -17.94 -4.46
C SER A 145 12.24 -18.06 -4.35
#